data_AF-A0AAV8ZMZ6-F1
#
_entry.id   AF-A0AAV8ZMZ6-F1
#
_cell.length_a   1.000
_cell.length_b   1.000
_cell.length_c   1.000
_cell.angle_alpha   90.00
_cell.angle_beta   90.00
_cell.angle_gamma   90.00
#
_symmetry.space_group_name_H-M   'P 1'
#
loop_
_entity.id
_entity.type
_entity.pdbx_description
1 polymer ?
#
loop_
_entity_poly.entity_id
_entity_poly.type
_entity_poly.pdbx_seq_one_letter_code
_entity_poly.pdbx_strand_id
1 'polypeptide(L)'
;MFILLTQRILEAHANVKNLSLVAAKMNYIKAWQLLPEYGITLFVVKFMNSRKEELLGVAYNRIMKMDINSGDHQKTWRFNTMKAWNVNWENKHMMVQFEEENIVFSCLSADCKVVHEFIGGTYSCQLVQKMQVKH
;
A
#
# COMPACT_ATOMS: atom_id res chain seq x y z
N MET A 1 -21.43 7.89 -28.37
CA MET A 1 -20.49 7.70 -27.24
C MET A 1 -20.35 8.96 -26.37
N PHE A 2 -20.06 10.14 -26.92
CA PHE A 2 -19.96 11.41 -26.15
C PHE A 2 -21.24 11.87 -25.44
N ILE A 3 -22.41 11.70 -26.07
CA ILE A 3 -23.71 12.08 -25.49
C ILE A 3 -23.98 11.27 -24.20
N LEU A 4 -23.65 9.97 -24.21
CA LEU A 4 -23.86 9.08 -23.07
C LEU A 4 -22.97 9.45 -21.87
N LEU A 5 -21.72 9.84 -22.12
CA LEU A 5 -20.81 10.29 -21.06
C LEU A 5 -21.28 11.61 -20.43
N THR A 6 -21.68 12.57 -21.28
CA THR A 6 -22.17 13.88 -20.83
C THR A 6 -23.39 13.73 -19.93
N GLN A 7 -24.34 12.89 -20.32
CA GLN A 7 -25.52 12.60 -19.50
C GLN A 7 -25.16 11.99 -18.14
N ARG A 8 -24.27 10.98 -18.12
CA ARG A 8 -23.81 10.35 -16.88
C ARG A 8 -23.10 11.32 -15.93
N ILE A 9 -22.31 12.26 -16.47
CA ILE A 9 -21.64 13.29 -15.68
C ILE A 9 -22.68 14.25 -15.06
N LEU A 10 -23.68 14.69 -15.82
CA LEU A 10 -24.71 15.59 -15.32
C LEU A 10 -25.58 14.95 -14.22
N GLU A 11 -25.93 13.68 -14.41
CA GLU A 11 -26.65 12.88 -13.39
C GLU A 11 -25.82 12.74 -12.10
N ALA A 12 -24.53 12.43 -12.21
CA ALA A 12 -23.64 12.36 -11.04
C ALA A 12 -23.44 13.74 -10.38
N HIS A 13 -23.33 14.81 -11.17
CA HIS A 13 -23.18 16.18 -10.69
C HIS A 13 -24.40 16.64 -9.88
N ALA A 14 -25.60 16.20 -10.23
CA ALA A 14 -26.82 16.53 -9.48
C ALA A 14 -26.75 16.14 -7.99
N ASN A 15 -25.98 15.10 -7.66
CA ASN A 15 -25.78 14.62 -6.28
C ASN A 15 -24.77 15.47 -5.47
N VAL A 16 -23.94 16.28 -6.14
CA VAL A 16 -22.86 17.05 -5.50
C VAL A 16 -22.99 18.56 -5.70
N LYS A 17 -23.96 19.02 -6.49
CA LYS A 17 -24.14 20.44 -6.87
C LYS A 17 -24.28 21.43 -5.71
N ASN A 18 -24.75 20.97 -4.55
CA ASN A 18 -24.98 21.80 -3.36
C ASN A 18 -23.83 21.73 -2.34
N LEU A 19 -22.77 20.96 -2.63
CA LEU A 19 -21.61 20.88 -1.73
C LEU A 19 -20.79 22.17 -1.80
N SER A 20 -20.27 22.60 -0.66
CA SER A 20 -19.24 23.64 -0.64
C SER A 20 -17.98 23.15 -1.35
N LEU A 21 -17.13 24.07 -1.81
CA LEU A 21 -15.87 23.74 -2.46
C LEU A 21 -15.01 22.76 -1.63
N VAL A 22 -14.94 22.97 -0.31
CA VAL A 22 -14.18 22.11 0.61
C VAL A 22 -14.85 20.75 0.75
N ALA A 23 -16.18 20.70 0.90
CA ALA A 23 -16.91 19.44 1.01
C ALA A 23 -16.82 18.60 -0.27
N ALA A 24 -16.87 19.24 -1.44
CA ALA A 24 -16.69 18.57 -2.72
C ALA A 24 -15.29 17.95 -2.84
N LYS A 25 -14.23 18.70 -2.50
CA LYS A 25 -12.85 18.18 -2.46
C LYS A 25 -12.71 17.00 -1.49
N MET A 26 -13.28 17.11 -0.29
CA MET A 26 -13.23 16.03 0.70
C MET A 26 -13.97 14.78 0.24
N ASN A 27 -15.14 14.92 -0.39
CA ASN A 27 -15.87 13.79 -0.95
C ASN A 27 -15.10 13.11 -2.09
N TYR A 28 -14.40 13.89 -2.92
CA TYR A 28 -13.52 13.34 -3.95
C TYR A 28 -12.39 12.50 -3.33
N ILE A 29 -11.71 13.02 -2.30
CA ILE A 29 -10.66 12.28 -1.58
C ILE A 29 -11.23 10.99 -0.97
N LYS A 30 -12.40 11.05 -0.32
CA LYS A 30 -13.06 9.86 0.25
C LYS A 30 -13.40 8.82 -0.82
N ALA A 31 -13.92 9.26 -1.97
CA ALA A 31 -14.23 8.36 -3.08
C ALA A 31 -12.95 7.70 -3.63
N TRP A 32 -11.86 8.46 -3.75
CA TRP A 32 -10.55 7.92 -4.13
C TRP A 32 -10.02 6.91 -3.10
N GLN A 33 -10.18 7.19 -1.81
CA GLN A 33 -9.78 6.31 -0.70
C GLN A 33 -10.55 4.98 -0.66
N LEU A 34 -11.75 4.93 -1.24
CA LEU A 34 -12.57 3.71 -1.32
C LEU A 34 -12.16 2.79 -2.48
N LEU A 35 -11.25 3.20 -3.36
CA LEU A 35 -10.78 2.34 -4.45
C LEU A 35 -9.98 1.15 -3.88
N PRO A 36 -10.09 -0.06 -4.47
CA PRO A 36 -9.45 -1.27 -3.93
C PRO A 36 -7.93 -1.17 -3.76
N GLU A 37 -7.27 -0.43 -4.66
CA GLU A 37 -5.81 -0.31 -4.71
C GLU A 37 -5.30 0.97 -4.01
N TYR A 38 -6.19 1.74 -3.38
CA TYR A 38 -5.79 2.95 -2.69
C TYR A 38 -4.75 2.66 -1.60
N GLY A 39 -3.73 3.52 -1.55
CA GLY A 39 -2.73 3.51 -0.49
C GLY A 39 -1.78 2.31 -0.53
N ILE A 40 -1.61 1.68 -1.69
CA ILE A 40 -0.60 0.65 -1.92
C ILE A 40 0.59 1.28 -2.66
N THR A 41 1.78 1.20 -2.06
CA THR A 41 3.04 1.55 -2.73
C THR A 41 3.73 0.27 -3.18
N LEU A 42 4.14 0.21 -4.44
CA LEU A 42 4.72 -0.99 -5.07
C LEU A 42 6.23 -0.84 -5.22
N PHE A 43 6.95 -1.91 -4.87
CA PHE A 43 8.39 -2.05 -5.12
C PHE A 43 8.66 -3.33 -5.89
N VAL A 44 9.57 -3.29 -6.86
CA VAL A 44 10.06 -4.51 -7.52
C VAL A 44 11.11 -5.13 -6.61
N VAL A 45 10.90 -6.39 -6.23
CA VAL A 45 11.77 -7.13 -5.32
C VAL A 45 12.05 -8.54 -5.85
N LYS A 46 13.11 -9.14 -5.32
CA LYS A 46 13.39 -10.57 -5.50
C LYS A 46 13.39 -11.24 -4.14
N PHE A 47 12.36 -12.01 -3.85
CA PHE A 47 12.30 -12.83 -2.64
C PHE A 47 13.33 -13.95 -2.71
N MET A 48 13.98 -14.28 -1.58
CA MET A 48 15.01 -15.32 -1.52
C MET A 48 14.51 -16.69 -2.00
N ASN A 49 13.23 -16.99 -1.78
CA ASN A 49 12.60 -18.25 -2.17
C ASN A 49 11.98 -18.20 -3.58
N SER A 50 12.12 -17.09 -4.32
CA SER A 50 11.56 -16.94 -5.67
C SER A 50 12.66 -16.87 -6.72
N ARG A 51 12.45 -17.57 -7.83
CA ARG A 51 13.33 -17.49 -9.00
C ARG A 51 13.05 -16.27 -9.88
N LYS A 52 11.86 -15.69 -9.74
CA LYS A 52 11.38 -14.55 -10.54
C LYS A 52 11.31 -13.27 -9.70
N GLU A 53 11.33 -12.14 -10.38
CA GLU A 53 11.03 -10.84 -9.78
C GLU A 53 9.53 -10.74 -9.48
N GLU A 54 9.20 -10.06 -8.40
CA GLU A 54 7.84 -9.94 -7.88
C GLU A 54 7.62 -8.53 -7.35
N LEU A 55 6.35 -8.18 -7.10
CA LEU A 55 5.98 -6.90 -6.52
C LEU A 55 5.76 -7.05 -5.01
N LEU A 56 6.39 -6.16 -4.25
CA LEU A 56 6.12 -5.92 -2.85
C LEU A 56 5.18 -4.72 -2.73
N GLY A 57 3.92 -4.97 -2.41
CA GLY A 57 2.95 -3.93 -2.09
C GLY A 57 2.98 -3.60 -0.61
N VAL A 58 3.30 -2.37 -0.25
CA VAL A 58 3.23 -1.88 1.13
C VAL A 58 2.03 -0.94 1.24
N ALA A 59 1.08 -1.32 2.08
CA ALA A 59 -0.10 -0.54 2.43
C ALA A 59 -0.08 -0.16 3.91
N TYR A 60 -0.96 0.74 4.34
CA TYR A 60 -0.94 1.31 5.69
C TYR A 60 -0.98 0.28 6.85
N ASN A 61 -1.51 -0.92 6.62
CA ASN A 61 -1.67 -1.96 7.65
C ASN A 61 -1.06 -3.32 7.27
N ARG A 62 -0.51 -3.46 6.06
CA ARG A 62 -0.10 -4.76 5.51
C ARG A 62 0.98 -4.62 4.44
N ILE A 63 1.77 -5.67 4.31
CA ILE A 63 2.68 -5.93 3.19
C ILE A 63 2.07 -7.07 2.35
N MET A 64 2.21 -7.01 1.03
CA MET A 64 1.65 -7.97 0.10
C MET A 64 2.70 -8.38 -0.92
N LYS A 65 2.70 -9.65 -1.30
CA LYS A 65 3.42 -10.17 -2.45
C LYS A 65 2.44 -10.27 -3.60
N MET A 66 2.80 -9.67 -4.73
CA MET A 66 1.97 -9.53 -5.91
C MET A 66 2.73 -10.01 -7.15
N ASP A 67 2.01 -10.57 -8.12
CA ASP A 67 2.61 -10.94 -9.40
C ASP A 67 2.98 -9.69 -10.20
N ILE A 68 4.18 -9.69 -10.81
CA ILE A 68 4.67 -8.54 -11.55
C ILE A 68 3.93 -8.30 -12.87
N ASN A 69 3.36 -9.35 -13.47
CA ASN A 69 2.71 -9.25 -14.77
C ASN A 69 1.21 -8.99 -14.64
N SER A 70 0.53 -9.71 -13.74
CA SER A 70 -0.92 -9.54 -13.56
C SER A 70 -1.29 -8.52 -12.48
N GLY A 71 -0.38 -8.23 -11.54
CA GLY A 71 -0.71 -7.45 -10.35
C GLY A 71 -1.50 -8.24 -9.31
N ASP A 72 -1.75 -9.54 -9.52
CA ASP A 72 -2.59 -10.32 -8.61
C ASP A 72 -1.93 -10.51 -7.25
N HIS A 73 -2.74 -10.42 -6.19
CA HIS A 73 -2.31 -10.69 -4.83
C HIS A 73 -2.04 -12.18 -4.62
N GLN A 74 -0.81 -12.52 -4.22
CA GLN A 74 -0.41 -13.91 -3.94
C GLN A 74 -0.37 -14.20 -2.44
N LYS A 75 0.19 -13.29 -1.65
CA LYS A 75 0.30 -13.45 -0.19
C LYS A 75 0.23 -12.10 0.52
N THR A 76 -0.30 -12.09 1.74
CA THR A 76 -0.48 -10.88 2.56
C THR A 76 0.03 -11.12 3.98
N TRP A 77 0.82 -10.16 4.47
CA TRP A 77 1.32 -10.09 5.83
C TRP A 77 0.81 -8.82 6.50
N ARG A 78 0.21 -8.95 7.68
CA ARG A 78 -0.32 -7.79 8.39
C ARG A 78 0.72 -7.23 9.35
N PHE A 79 0.79 -5.91 9.48
CA PHE A 79 1.75 -5.27 10.39
C PHE A 79 1.51 -5.57 11.86
N ASN A 80 0.30 -5.98 12.25
CA ASN A 80 0.03 -6.37 13.63
C ASN A 80 0.73 -7.67 14.05
N THR A 81 1.11 -8.53 13.11
CA THR A 81 1.90 -9.75 13.38
C THR A 81 3.39 -9.53 13.14
N MET A 82 3.83 -8.33 12.77
CA MET A 82 5.23 -8.00 12.56
C MET A 82 5.93 -7.81 13.91
N LYS A 83 7.03 -8.55 14.11
CA LYS A 83 7.85 -8.49 15.33
C LYS A 83 9.03 -7.52 15.17
N ALA A 84 9.72 -7.63 14.04
CA ALA A 84 10.92 -6.83 13.75
C ALA A 84 11.19 -6.79 12.24
N TRP A 85 12.01 -5.83 11.81
CA TRP A 85 12.59 -5.82 10.47
C TRP A 85 14.07 -5.46 10.56
N ASN A 86 14.89 -6.06 9.70
CA ASN A 86 16.33 -5.87 9.67
C ASN A 86 16.80 -5.72 8.22
N VAL A 87 17.90 -4.99 8.03
CA VAL A 87 18.56 -4.84 6.72
C VAL A 87 19.98 -5.35 6.83
N ASN A 88 20.34 -6.29 5.96
CA ASN A 88 21.72 -6.67 5.72
C ASN A 88 22.28 -5.77 4.62
N TRP A 89 23.11 -4.80 5.00
CA TRP A 89 23.68 -3.80 4.09
C TRP A 89 24.73 -4.37 3.14
N GLU A 90 25.45 -5.42 3.53
CA GLU A 90 26.44 -6.09 2.68
C GLU A 90 25.77 -6.83 1.53
N ASN A 91 24.76 -7.64 1.87
CA ASN A 91 24.02 -8.43 0.88
C ASN A 91 22.87 -7.64 0.24
N LYS A 92 22.55 -6.43 0.71
CA LYS A 92 21.39 -5.62 0.28
C LYS A 92 20.07 -6.40 0.35
N HIS A 93 19.89 -7.16 1.42
CA HIS A 93 18.66 -7.91 1.69
C HIS A 93 17.93 -7.31 2.87
N MET A 94 16.61 -7.17 2.74
CA MET A 94 15.72 -6.87 3.83
C MET A 94 15.09 -8.16 4.35
N MET A 95 15.02 -8.28 5.68
CA MET A 95 14.28 -9.32 6.38
C MET A 95 13.18 -8.68 7.21
N VAL A 96 11.94 -9.15 7.06
CA VAL A 96 10.82 -8.78 7.93
C VAL A 96 10.35 -10.04 8.64
N GLN A 97 10.31 -9.98 9.97
CA GLN A 97 9.93 -11.08 10.83
C GLN A 97 8.49 -10.93 11.28
N PHE A 98 7.66 -11.93 10.96
CA PHE A 98 6.29 -12.03 11.44
C PHE A 98 6.17 -13.15 12.49
N GLU A 99 4.99 -13.28 13.10
CA GLU A 99 4.70 -14.34 14.06
C GLU A 99 4.85 -15.75 13.48
N GLU A 100 4.36 -15.95 12.26
CA GLU A 100 4.29 -17.27 11.60
C GLU A 100 5.50 -17.54 10.70
N GLU A 101 6.04 -16.52 10.04
CA GLU A 101 7.13 -16.68 9.07
C GLU A 101 7.99 -15.43 8.94
N ASN A 102 9.18 -15.60 8.36
CA ASN A 102 10.06 -14.50 8.00
C ASN A 102 10.09 -14.37 6.48
N ILE A 103 9.98 -13.14 5.99
CA ILE A 103 10.21 -12.84 4.57
C ILE A 103 11.58 -12.21 4.41
N VAL A 104 12.31 -12.64 3.37
CA VAL A 104 13.61 -12.07 3.00
C VAL A 104 13.58 -11.75 1.51
N PHE A 105 13.93 -10.53 1.16
CA PHE A 105 13.94 -10.06 -0.22
C PHE A 105 15.03 -9.01 -0.46
N SER A 106 15.50 -8.92 -1.70
CA SER A 106 16.32 -7.81 -2.18
C SER A 106 15.46 -6.82 -2.97
N CYS A 107 15.78 -5.53 -2.86
CA CYS A 107 15.05 -4.47 -3.55
C CYS A 107 15.70 -4.20 -4.91
N LEU A 108 14.90 -4.16 -5.98
CA LEU A 108 15.37 -3.95 -7.36
C LEU A 108 14.97 -2.57 -7.89
N SER A 109 13.79 -2.06 -7.51
CA SER A 109 13.32 -0.75 -7.97
C SER A 109 13.81 0.44 -7.13
N ALA A 110 14.37 0.20 -5.95
CA ALA A 110 14.84 1.22 -5.02
C ALA A 110 15.93 0.68 -4.09
N ASP A 111 16.70 1.56 -3.47
CA ASP A 111 17.65 1.19 -2.42
C ASP A 111 16.90 0.60 -1.21
N CYS A 112 17.48 -0.40 -0.56
CA CYS A 112 16.93 -1.01 0.65
C CYS A 112 16.68 0.01 1.77
N LYS A 113 17.44 1.12 1.81
CA LYS A 113 17.20 2.24 2.71
C LYS A 113 15.82 2.88 2.51
N VAL A 114 15.40 3.08 1.26
CA VAL A 114 14.08 3.69 0.95
C VAL A 114 12.95 2.78 1.44
N VAL A 115 13.05 1.48 1.15
CA VAL A 115 12.03 0.51 1.58
C VAL A 115 12.01 0.38 3.11
N HIS A 116 13.18 0.46 3.76
CA HIS A 116 13.33 0.43 5.21
C HIS A 116 12.65 1.63 5.88
N GLU A 117 12.95 2.83 5.39
CA GLU A 117 12.33 4.08 5.87
C GLU A 117 10.82 4.07 5.62
N PHE A 118 10.38 3.55 4.47
CA PHE A 118 8.95 3.48 4.13
C PHE A 118 8.18 2.54 5.06
N ILE A 119 8.69 1.33 5.32
CA ILE A 119 8.07 0.38 6.25
C ILE A 119 8.07 0.94 7.68
N GLY A 120 9.20 1.50 8.13
CA GLY A 120 9.30 2.10 9.46
C GLY A 120 8.36 3.28 9.67
N GLY A 121 8.26 4.18 8.68
CA GLY A 121 7.33 5.31 8.70
C GLY A 121 5.87 4.87 8.71
N THR A 122 5.52 3.86 7.90
CA THR A 122 4.16 3.33 7.82
C THR A 122 3.75 2.66 9.13
N TYR A 123 4.62 1.82 9.70
CA TYR A 123 4.39 1.18 10.99
C TYR A 123 4.21 2.19 12.13
N SER A 124 5.05 3.23 12.16
CA SER A 124 4.95 4.31 13.14
C SER A 124 3.61 5.06 13.04
N CYS A 125 3.18 5.40 11.83
CA CYS A 125 1.89 6.04 11.60
C CYS A 125 0.72 5.16 12.07
N GLN A 126 0.80 3.85 11.84
CA GLN A 126 -0.21 2.90 12.30
C GLN A 126 -0.29 2.83 13.84
N LEU A 127 0.85 2.89 14.54
CA LEU A 127 0.85 2.93 16.01
C LEU A 127 0.19 4.20 16.55
N VAL A 128 0.47 5.36 15.94
CA VAL A 128 -0.19 6.63 16.31
C VAL A 128 -1.70 6.54 16.13
N GLN A 129 -2.18 5.98 15.02
CA GLN A 129 -3.62 5.78 14.79
C GLN A 129 -4.26 4.88 15.86
N LYS A 130 -3.58 3.80 16.28
CA LYS A 130 -4.08 2.92 17.35
C LYS A 130 -4.16 3.63 18.71
N MET A 131 -3.28 4.58 19.00
CA MET A 131 -3.32 5.35 20.25
C MET A 131 -4.50 6.33 20.28
N GLN A 132 -4.87 6.91 19.13
CA GLN A 132 -5.98 7.86 19.02
C GLN A 132 -7.38 7.22 19.16
N VAL A 133 -7.50 5.90 18.96
CA VAL A 133 -8.79 5.16 19.00
C VAL A 133 -9.10 4.60 20.40
N LYS A 134 -8.19 4.71 21.38
CA LYS A 134 -8.37 4.19 22.74
C LYS A 134 -9.08 5.15 23.72
N HIS A 135 -9.81 6.14 23.22
CA HIS A 135 -10.59 7.08 24.03
C HIS A 135 -12.07 6.98 23.69
#